data_AF-A0A2G9XN92-F1
#
_entry.id   AF-A0A2G9XN92-F1
#
_cell.length_a   1.000
_cell.length_b   1.000
_cell.length_c   1.000
_cell.angle_alpha   90.00
_cell.angle_beta   90.00
_cell.angle_gamma   90.00
#
_symmetry.space_group_name_H-M   'P 1'
#
loop_
_entity.id
_entity.type
_entity.pdbx_description
1 polymer ?
#
loop_
_entity_poly.entity_id
_entity_poly.type
_entity_poly.pdbx_seq_one_letter_code
_entity_poly.pdbx_strand_id
1 'polypeptide(L)'
;MKEAIERLERKRSDLYKKLQEVGDFRRGIVSVVYRKCGKKNCACAKDGHPGHGPVHLWNTTIKGKSYAKSLKLGPELQKYLDEIAGHRKFVEICEELVVLNERICDLRPLPEMENEQELVELKKKLPESVQQEVQKEVERIVGRYVAERSADGGFDLESFEMSLRSSMHHIGCGLLEKLVNADGGGYRGRVVTDGEGHRHEFVDYRSRKLLTVLGPLVVSRAYYYDSESGSGFCPKDRDLDIEGTSYSAGVRRLMSKVGAWRPFGLGGEDLYELADIRVEAKAIERVSQMVGNQVEAFHTAEGKAALPDDVIPMQSIPRMYVCMDGTGVPVVKKETVGRRGKGEDGQSKTREVKLGCVFTQTGVDSSGNPVRDEGSTSYTGAIEPADVFGRRIYEEAMRRGMRRAKEVCVIGDGASWIWNIADEQFYGATQIIDLYHAREHYWNVAKACFGQDKGKMHQWAEERRRELDNGRPEDVVDAIIRCSLLPGCDKGLCEKEAGYFERNKERMRYADFRERGMFVGSGVLEAGCRTVVAQRLKQSGMHWTVKGANSIIALRCSILSNRWEEFWEHRAAA
;
A
#
# COMPACT_ATOMS: atom_id res chain seq x y z
N MET A 1 -1.75 34.85 -36.75
CA MET A 1 -2.67 34.18 -35.80
C MET A 1 -3.97 34.95 -35.64
N LYS A 2 -3.95 36.23 -35.24
CA LYS A 2 -5.13 37.08 -35.04
C LYS A 2 -6.07 37.18 -36.26
N GLU A 3 -5.53 37.46 -37.45
CA GLU A 3 -6.31 37.52 -38.70
C GLU A 3 -6.97 36.17 -39.07
N ALA A 4 -6.36 35.05 -38.68
CA ALA A 4 -6.92 33.72 -38.91
C ALA A 4 -8.13 33.45 -37.99
N ILE A 5 -8.04 33.87 -36.71
CA ILE A 5 -9.14 33.78 -35.75
C ILE A 5 -10.32 34.65 -36.20
N GLU A 6 -10.07 35.92 -36.55
CA GLU A 6 -11.11 36.85 -37.01
C GLU A 6 -11.84 36.35 -38.28
N ARG A 7 -11.13 35.61 -39.15
CA ARG A 7 -11.74 34.96 -40.32
C ARG A 7 -12.65 33.79 -39.92
N LEU A 8 -12.23 32.98 -38.95
CA LEU A 8 -13.02 31.84 -38.47
C LEU A 8 -14.23 32.32 -37.64
N GLU A 9 -14.08 33.38 -36.86
CA GLU A 9 -15.19 33.98 -36.09
C GLU A 9 -16.25 34.58 -37.02
N ARG A 10 -15.85 35.21 -38.13
CA ARG A 10 -16.79 35.65 -39.18
C ARG A 10 -17.55 34.47 -39.78
N LYS A 11 -16.85 33.39 -40.15
CA LYS A 11 -17.51 32.16 -40.64
C LYS A 11 -18.47 31.57 -39.62
N ARG A 12 -18.14 31.64 -38.32
CA ARG A 12 -19.01 31.16 -37.23
C ARG A 12 -20.28 32.01 -37.14
N SER A 13 -20.14 33.33 -37.22
CA SER A 13 -21.29 34.24 -37.28
C SER A 13 -22.19 33.96 -38.49
N ASP A 14 -21.62 33.63 -39.65
CA ASP A 14 -22.40 33.28 -40.84
C ASP A 14 -23.13 31.94 -40.68
N LEU A 15 -22.52 30.95 -40.03
CA LEU A 15 -23.20 29.69 -39.71
C LEU A 15 -24.34 29.88 -38.70
N TYR A 16 -24.18 30.76 -37.70
CA TYR A 16 -25.29 31.12 -36.81
C TYR A 16 -26.46 31.77 -37.55
N LYS A 17 -26.20 32.62 -38.55
CA LYS A 17 -27.26 33.17 -39.41
C LYS A 17 -27.95 32.07 -40.22
N LYS A 18 -27.18 31.19 -40.87
CA LYS A 18 -27.74 30.04 -41.61
C LYS A 18 -28.57 29.12 -40.70
N LEU A 19 -28.19 28.97 -39.43
CA LEU A 19 -28.93 28.20 -38.44
C LEU A 19 -30.29 28.83 -38.14
N GLN A 20 -30.34 30.16 -38.02
CA GLN A 20 -31.60 30.91 -37.83
C GLN A 20 -32.54 30.76 -39.05
N GLU A 21 -32.00 30.58 -40.25
CA GLU A 21 -32.76 30.41 -41.50
C GLU A 21 -33.34 29.00 -41.71
N VAL A 22 -33.02 28.00 -40.87
CA VAL A 22 -33.48 26.62 -41.08
C VAL A 22 -35.00 26.46 -40.89
N GLY A 23 -35.64 27.30 -40.07
CA GLY A 23 -37.09 27.26 -39.83
C GLY A 23 -37.55 26.02 -39.05
N ASP A 24 -38.81 25.62 -39.24
CA ASP A 24 -39.38 24.44 -38.57
C ASP A 24 -38.82 23.14 -39.15
N PHE A 25 -38.42 22.23 -38.27
CA PHE A 25 -37.90 20.93 -38.69
C PHE A 25 -38.29 19.79 -37.74
N ARG A 26 -38.15 18.55 -38.21
CA ARG A 26 -38.33 17.35 -37.39
C ARG A 26 -37.35 16.25 -37.76
N ARG A 27 -36.87 15.54 -36.74
CA ARG A 27 -36.04 14.34 -36.92
C ARG A 27 -36.83 13.16 -37.46
N GLY A 28 -36.12 12.24 -38.11
CA GLY A 28 -36.63 10.95 -38.55
C GLY A 28 -36.42 10.70 -40.04
N ILE A 29 -36.98 9.60 -40.52
CA ILE A 29 -36.95 9.20 -41.93
C ILE A 29 -38.35 8.80 -42.36
N VAL A 30 -38.65 8.94 -43.65
CA VAL A 30 -39.83 8.32 -44.24
C VAL A 30 -39.40 7.03 -44.92
N SER A 31 -39.94 5.89 -44.47
CA SER A 31 -39.77 4.59 -45.12
C SER A 31 -41.04 4.20 -45.85
N VAL A 32 -40.91 3.59 -47.02
CA VAL A 32 -42.03 2.99 -47.74
C VAL A 32 -42.11 1.51 -47.39
N VAL A 33 -43.26 1.06 -46.89
CA VAL A 33 -43.47 -0.35 -46.56
C VAL A 33 -44.72 -0.91 -47.23
N TYR A 34 -44.68 -2.20 -47.51
CA TYR A 34 -45.83 -2.99 -47.92
C TYR A 34 -46.11 -4.03 -46.83
N ARG A 35 -47.39 -4.20 -46.43
CA ARG A 35 -47.78 -5.07 -45.31
C ARG A 35 -48.87 -6.05 -45.72
N LYS A 36 -48.70 -7.33 -45.38
CA LYS A 36 -49.77 -8.34 -45.52
C LYS A 36 -50.84 -8.13 -44.44
N CYS A 37 -52.12 -8.23 -44.80
CA CYS A 37 -53.23 -7.92 -43.89
C CYS A 37 -53.65 -9.10 -42.98
N GLY A 38 -52.99 -10.26 -43.08
CA GLY A 38 -53.26 -11.45 -42.27
C GLY A 38 -54.54 -12.22 -42.62
N LYS A 39 -55.37 -11.72 -43.55
CA LYS A 39 -56.59 -12.41 -43.99
C LYS A 39 -56.26 -13.50 -45.01
N LYS A 40 -56.63 -14.75 -44.73
CA LYS A 40 -56.35 -15.93 -45.59
C LYS A 40 -56.93 -15.81 -47.01
N ASN A 41 -58.00 -15.04 -47.17
CA ASN A 41 -58.70 -14.82 -48.44
C ASN A 41 -58.26 -13.55 -49.19
N CYS A 42 -57.22 -12.86 -48.73
CA CYS A 42 -56.71 -11.67 -49.40
C CYS A 42 -55.61 -12.01 -50.42
N ALA A 43 -55.58 -11.30 -51.55
CA ALA A 43 -54.56 -11.48 -52.59
C ALA A 43 -53.12 -11.34 -52.05
N CYS A 44 -52.90 -10.53 -51.01
CA CYS A 44 -51.60 -10.36 -50.37
C CYS A 44 -51.11 -11.58 -49.57
N ALA A 45 -51.96 -12.58 -49.33
CA ALA A 45 -51.59 -13.82 -48.65
C ALA A 45 -50.88 -14.82 -49.58
N LYS A 46 -50.90 -14.60 -50.90
CA LYS A 46 -50.16 -15.42 -51.88
C LYS A 46 -48.65 -15.34 -51.63
N ASP A 47 -47.98 -16.46 -51.90
CA ASP A 47 -46.52 -16.54 -51.75
C ASP A 47 -45.84 -15.65 -52.81
N GLY A 48 -44.84 -14.87 -52.39
CA GLY A 48 -44.19 -13.85 -53.25
C GLY A 48 -44.94 -12.51 -53.43
N HIS A 49 -46.17 -12.33 -52.93
CA HIS A 49 -46.87 -11.03 -53.02
C HIS A 49 -46.31 -10.01 -52.01
N PRO A 50 -45.98 -8.76 -52.43
CA PRO A 50 -45.31 -7.77 -51.56
C PRO A 50 -46.13 -7.25 -50.36
N GLY A 51 -47.43 -7.56 -50.24
CA GLY A 51 -48.34 -6.91 -49.27
C GLY A 51 -49.12 -5.72 -49.83
N HIS A 52 -49.98 -5.12 -49.01
CA HIS A 52 -50.67 -3.86 -49.31
C HIS A 52 -49.72 -2.68 -49.09
N GLY A 53 -49.64 -1.79 -50.06
CA GLY A 53 -48.84 -0.57 -50.01
C GLY A 53 -48.88 0.17 -51.35
N PRO A 54 -48.11 1.26 -51.51
CA PRO A 54 -47.11 1.74 -50.56
C PRO A 54 -47.72 2.50 -49.37
N VAL A 55 -47.36 2.11 -48.15
CA VAL A 55 -47.64 2.90 -46.92
C VAL A 55 -46.38 3.67 -46.54
N HIS A 56 -46.51 4.99 -46.39
CA HIS A 56 -45.41 5.87 -46.04
C HIS A 56 -45.38 6.04 -44.52
N LEU A 57 -44.32 5.57 -43.88
CA LEU A 57 -44.14 5.63 -42.44
C LEU A 57 -43.03 6.60 -42.09
N TRP A 58 -43.36 7.65 -41.34
CA TRP A 58 -42.34 8.42 -40.63
C TRP A 58 -41.89 7.63 -39.40
N ASN A 59 -40.59 7.37 -39.29
CA ASN A 59 -39.96 6.73 -38.15
C ASN A 59 -38.93 7.65 -37.52
N THR A 60 -38.89 7.70 -36.19
CA THR A 60 -37.84 8.40 -35.44
C THR A 60 -37.54 7.69 -34.12
N THR A 61 -36.33 7.88 -33.61
CA THR A 61 -35.94 7.42 -32.26
C THR A 61 -35.64 8.64 -31.38
N ILE A 62 -36.21 8.66 -30.17
CA ILE A 62 -36.05 9.73 -29.19
C ILE A 62 -35.73 9.10 -27.84
N LYS A 63 -34.56 9.39 -27.27
CA LYS A 63 -34.11 8.84 -25.98
C LYS A 63 -34.29 7.30 -25.89
N GLY A 64 -33.90 6.59 -26.95
CA GLY A 64 -33.97 5.13 -27.03
C GLY A 64 -35.35 4.52 -27.33
N LYS A 65 -36.40 5.34 -27.50
CA LYS A 65 -37.75 4.86 -27.88
C LYS A 65 -38.04 5.16 -29.35
N SER A 66 -38.53 4.16 -30.08
CA SER A 66 -38.88 4.27 -31.50
C SER A 66 -40.36 4.64 -31.67
N TYR A 67 -40.62 5.62 -32.54
CA TYR A 67 -41.95 6.11 -32.89
C TYR A 67 -42.17 5.92 -34.38
N ALA A 68 -43.37 5.49 -34.76
CA ALA A 68 -43.77 5.32 -36.16
C ALA A 68 -45.16 5.92 -36.39
N LYS A 69 -45.33 6.70 -37.47
CA LYS A 69 -46.61 7.27 -37.88
C LYS A 69 -46.85 7.05 -39.38
N SER A 70 -48.05 6.59 -39.73
CA SER A 70 -48.50 6.54 -41.13
C SER A 70 -48.83 7.93 -41.64
N LEU A 71 -48.27 8.28 -42.80
CA LEU A 71 -48.49 9.55 -43.48
C LEU A 71 -49.42 9.36 -44.68
N LYS A 72 -50.30 10.32 -44.93
CA LYS A 72 -51.11 10.36 -46.15
C LYS A 72 -50.28 10.89 -47.31
N LEU A 73 -50.46 10.29 -48.49
CA LEU A 73 -49.86 10.78 -49.73
C LEU A 73 -50.39 12.19 -50.04
N GLY A 74 -49.54 13.08 -50.56
CA GLY A 74 -49.87 14.46 -50.86
C GLY A 74 -49.26 15.46 -49.85
N PRO A 75 -49.96 16.54 -49.48
CA PRO A 75 -49.39 17.63 -48.68
C PRO A 75 -48.82 17.21 -47.32
N GLU A 76 -49.39 16.19 -46.66
CA GLU A 76 -48.87 15.69 -45.37
C GLU A 76 -47.51 15.03 -45.56
N LEU A 77 -47.34 14.18 -46.57
CA LEU A 77 -46.05 13.56 -46.87
C LEU A 77 -45.00 14.61 -47.24
N GLN A 78 -45.34 15.56 -48.13
CA GLN A 78 -44.40 16.59 -48.58
C GLN A 78 -43.91 17.43 -47.41
N LYS A 79 -44.83 17.86 -46.52
CA LYS A 79 -44.49 18.59 -45.30
C LYS A 79 -43.47 17.84 -44.44
N TYR A 80 -43.66 16.54 -44.21
CA TYR A 80 -42.72 15.76 -43.40
C TYR A 80 -41.36 15.61 -44.10
N LEU A 81 -41.33 15.45 -45.42
CA LEU A 81 -40.07 15.38 -46.18
C LEU A 81 -39.30 16.70 -46.06
N ASP A 82 -39.98 17.84 -46.20
CA ASP A 82 -39.36 19.17 -46.09
C ASP A 82 -38.84 19.44 -44.67
N GLU A 83 -39.63 19.11 -43.63
CA GLU A 83 -39.20 19.28 -42.23
C GLU A 83 -38.05 18.32 -41.86
N ILE A 84 -37.99 17.12 -42.45
CA ILE A 84 -36.87 16.18 -42.28
C ILE A 84 -35.61 16.70 -42.98
N ALA A 85 -35.75 17.28 -44.19
CA ALA A 85 -34.65 17.94 -44.87
C ALA A 85 -34.12 19.14 -44.07
N GLY A 86 -35.01 19.92 -43.47
CA GLY A 86 -34.66 20.99 -42.52
C GLY A 86 -33.85 20.45 -41.33
N HIS A 87 -34.24 19.31 -40.75
CA HIS A 87 -33.48 18.70 -39.65
C HIS A 87 -32.09 18.23 -40.09
N ARG A 88 -31.94 17.70 -41.31
CA ARG A 88 -30.61 17.34 -41.85
C ARG A 88 -29.73 18.57 -41.99
N LYS A 89 -30.25 19.66 -42.55
CA LYS A 89 -29.55 20.94 -42.67
C LYS A 89 -29.17 21.52 -41.30
N PHE A 90 -30.04 21.40 -40.29
CA PHE A 90 -29.73 21.77 -38.91
C PHE A 90 -28.53 20.98 -38.37
N VAL A 91 -28.51 19.65 -38.54
CA VAL A 91 -27.42 18.79 -38.07
C VAL A 91 -26.10 19.15 -38.77
N GLU A 92 -26.11 19.31 -40.09
CA GLU A 92 -24.92 19.70 -40.87
C GLU A 92 -24.34 21.05 -40.40
N ILE A 93 -25.18 22.06 -40.19
CA ILE A 93 -24.73 23.36 -39.69
C ILE A 93 -24.18 23.25 -38.27
N CYS A 94 -24.80 22.44 -37.40
CA CYS A 94 -24.32 22.22 -36.04
C CYS A 94 -22.95 21.52 -36.03
N GLU A 95 -22.75 20.50 -36.86
CA GLU A 95 -21.47 19.82 -37.02
C GLU A 95 -20.39 20.79 -37.52
N GLU A 96 -20.70 21.61 -38.53
CA GLU A 96 -19.77 22.62 -39.05
C GLU A 96 -19.43 23.69 -37.99
N LEU A 97 -20.42 24.12 -37.19
CA LEU A 97 -20.23 25.04 -36.06
C LEU A 97 -19.31 24.46 -35.00
N VAL A 98 -19.43 23.17 -34.69
CA VAL A 98 -18.57 22.49 -33.71
C VAL A 98 -17.13 22.45 -34.23
N VAL A 99 -16.90 21.92 -35.43
CA VAL A 99 -15.56 21.84 -36.04
C VAL A 99 -14.92 23.23 -36.17
N LEU A 100 -15.71 24.25 -36.52
CA LEU A 100 -15.21 25.62 -36.63
C LEU A 100 -14.86 26.22 -35.26
N ASN A 101 -15.66 25.96 -34.22
CA ASN A 101 -15.35 26.40 -32.86
C ASN A 101 -14.11 25.70 -32.30
N GLU A 102 -13.94 24.40 -32.55
CA GLU A 102 -12.72 23.67 -32.17
C GLU A 102 -11.48 24.34 -32.76
N ARG A 103 -11.49 24.67 -34.05
CA ARG A 103 -10.39 25.39 -34.71
C ARG A 103 -10.14 26.79 -34.13
N ILE A 104 -11.20 27.48 -33.71
CA ILE A 104 -11.07 28.78 -33.02
C ILE A 104 -10.42 28.57 -31.65
N CYS A 105 -10.82 27.54 -30.90
CA CYS A 105 -10.24 27.20 -29.60
C CYS A 105 -8.76 26.81 -29.73
N ASP A 106 -8.39 26.01 -30.72
CA ASP A 106 -7.00 25.59 -30.96
C ASP A 106 -6.07 26.77 -31.30
N LEU A 107 -6.61 27.79 -32.00
CA LEU A 107 -5.86 28.98 -32.42
C LEU A 107 -5.88 30.08 -31.36
N ARG A 108 -6.82 30.07 -30.42
CA ARG A 108 -6.79 30.97 -29.28
C ARG A 108 -5.62 30.53 -28.40
N PRO A 109 -4.65 31.42 -28.14
CA PRO A 109 -3.53 31.05 -27.29
C PRO A 109 -4.07 30.59 -25.94
N LEU A 110 -3.51 29.50 -25.42
CA LEU A 110 -3.58 29.24 -23.98
C LEU A 110 -3.01 30.49 -23.32
N PRO A 111 -3.68 31.08 -22.31
CA PRO A 111 -3.04 32.13 -21.55
C PRO A 111 -1.74 31.54 -20.99
N GLU A 112 -0.60 32.02 -21.48
CA GLU A 112 0.68 31.73 -20.85
C GLU A 112 0.63 32.42 -19.49
N MET A 113 0.97 31.68 -18.44
CA MET A 113 1.10 32.24 -17.10
C MET A 113 2.33 33.15 -17.08
N GLU A 114 2.13 34.41 -17.44
CA GLU A 114 3.25 35.32 -17.65
C GLU A 114 3.80 35.88 -16.35
N ASN A 115 3.03 35.94 -15.24
CA ASN A 115 3.48 36.61 -14.00
C ASN A 115 2.79 36.13 -12.69
N GLU A 116 3.47 36.40 -11.56
CA GLU A 116 3.05 36.17 -10.16
C GLU A 116 1.66 36.76 -9.80
N GLN A 117 1.13 37.68 -10.61
CA GLN A 117 -0.17 38.33 -10.44
C GLN A 117 -1.38 37.45 -10.80
N GLU A 118 -1.27 36.49 -11.72
CA GLU A 118 -2.35 35.52 -11.98
C GLU A 118 -2.50 34.53 -10.82
N LEU A 119 -1.37 34.14 -10.21
CA LEU A 119 -1.36 33.39 -8.95
C LEU A 119 -2.06 34.21 -7.84
N VAL A 120 -1.92 35.54 -7.84
CA VAL A 120 -2.62 36.45 -6.92
C VAL A 120 -4.12 36.54 -7.20
N GLU A 121 -4.60 36.49 -8.44
CA GLU A 121 -6.04 36.47 -8.76
C GLU A 121 -6.71 35.12 -8.44
N LEU A 122 -6.05 34.00 -8.73
CA LEU A 122 -6.49 32.67 -8.24
C LEU A 122 -6.47 32.61 -6.71
N LYS A 123 -5.43 33.19 -6.07
CA LYS A 123 -5.37 33.46 -4.63
C LYS A 123 -6.38 34.51 -4.15
N LYS A 124 -7.15 35.22 -4.98
CA LYS A 124 -8.23 36.14 -4.54
C LYS A 124 -9.61 35.48 -4.60
N LYS A 125 -9.88 34.66 -5.62
CA LYS A 125 -11.15 33.91 -5.75
C LYS A 125 -11.25 32.72 -4.79
N LEU A 126 -10.11 32.07 -4.49
CA LEU A 126 -10.07 30.94 -3.57
C LEU A 126 -10.41 31.39 -2.11
N PRO A 127 -9.84 32.49 -1.57
CA PRO A 127 -10.21 33.01 -0.27
C PRO A 127 -11.65 33.46 -0.14
N GLU A 128 -12.30 34.08 -1.12
CA GLU A 128 -13.70 34.54 -0.91
C GLU A 128 -14.64 33.35 -0.64
N SER A 129 -14.52 32.30 -1.43
CA SER A 129 -15.33 31.09 -1.27
C SER A 129 -14.94 30.26 -0.03
N VAL A 130 -13.69 30.36 0.43
CA VAL A 130 -13.19 29.68 1.63
C VAL A 130 -13.51 30.52 2.88
N GLN A 131 -13.41 31.83 2.81
CA GLN A 131 -13.81 32.79 3.85
C GLN A 131 -15.30 32.70 4.12
N GLN A 132 -16.14 32.58 3.10
CA GLN A 132 -17.58 32.36 3.30
C GLN A 132 -17.86 31.05 4.05
N GLU A 133 -17.13 29.97 3.71
CA GLU A 133 -17.31 28.67 4.38
C GLU A 133 -16.76 28.69 5.81
N VAL A 134 -15.59 29.30 6.01
CA VAL A 134 -14.98 29.55 7.32
C VAL A 134 -15.91 30.40 8.18
N GLN A 135 -16.45 31.48 7.64
CA GLN A 135 -17.34 32.40 8.35
C GLN A 135 -18.61 31.68 8.83
N LYS A 136 -19.26 30.92 7.94
CA LYS A 136 -20.43 30.10 8.30
C LYS A 136 -20.11 29.10 9.41
N GLU A 137 -18.95 28.44 9.33
CA GLU A 137 -18.59 27.43 10.32
C GLU A 137 -18.17 28.05 11.66
N VAL A 138 -17.49 29.20 11.64
CA VAL A 138 -17.20 30.01 12.84
C VAL A 138 -18.50 30.45 13.51
N GLU A 139 -19.48 30.95 12.76
CA GLU A 139 -20.81 31.30 13.28
C GLU A 139 -21.50 30.07 13.90
N ARG A 140 -21.38 28.89 13.29
CA ARG A 140 -21.92 27.63 13.83
C ARG A 140 -21.24 27.21 15.13
N ILE A 141 -19.91 27.33 15.21
CA ILE A 141 -19.11 27.02 16.41
C ILE A 141 -19.49 27.96 17.56
N VAL A 142 -19.54 29.27 17.29
CA VAL A 142 -19.93 30.29 18.27
C VAL A 142 -21.37 30.07 18.72
N GLY A 143 -22.29 29.77 17.80
CA GLY A 143 -23.67 29.43 18.12
C GLY A 143 -23.80 28.21 19.04
N ARG A 144 -23.02 27.15 18.81
CA ARG A 144 -22.97 25.97 19.69
C ARG A 144 -22.43 26.31 21.08
N TYR A 145 -21.33 27.05 21.16
CA TYR A 145 -20.75 27.48 22.43
C TYR A 145 -21.77 28.23 23.29
N VAL A 146 -22.51 29.17 22.67
CA VAL A 146 -23.55 29.95 23.35
C VAL A 146 -24.71 29.05 23.79
N ALA A 147 -25.14 28.10 22.96
CA ALA A 147 -26.23 27.18 23.28
C ALA A 147 -25.87 26.22 24.43
N GLU A 148 -24.67 25.64 24.44
CA GLU A 148 -24.20 24.73 25.50
C GLU A 148 -24.03 25.46 26.84
N ARG A 149 -23.59 26.73 26.83
CA ARG A 149 -23.53 27.58 28.04
C ARG A 149 -24.90 27.97 28.59
N SER A 150 -25.94 27.96 27.75
CA SER A 150 -27.29 28.41 28.11
C SER A 150 -28.18 27.29 28.66
N ALA A 151 -27.78 26.02 28.48
CA ALA A 151 -28.48 24.85 28.99
C ALA A 151 -27.78 24.30 30.26
N ASP A 152 -28.38 24.50 31.44
CA ASP A 152 -28.06 23.83 32.71
C ASP A 152 -26.62 23.90 33.27
N GLY A 153 -25.84 24.91 32.92
CA GLY A 153 -24.66 25.35 33.69
C GLY A 153 -23.41 24.45 33.62
N GLY A 154 -23.46 23.33 32.90
CA GLY A 154 -22.31 22.47 32.63
C GLY A 154 -21.80 22.67 31.20
N PHE A 155 -20.52 23.05 31.04
CA PHE A 155 -19.84 23.09 29.75
C PHE A 155 -19.03 21.81 29.57
N ASP A 156 -19.42 20.97 28.62
CA ASP A 156 -18.68 19.75 28.24
C ASP A 156 -17.58 20.12 27.24
N LEU A 157 -16.36 20.29 27.77
CA LEU A 157 -15.19 20.65 26.97
C LEU A 157 -14.87 19.57 25.92
N GLU A 158 -15.02 18.28 26.24
CA GLU A 158 -14.70 17.19 25.30
C GLU A 158 -15.63 17.21 24.10
N SER A 159 -16.95 17.30 24.34
CA SER A 159 -17.95 17.42 23.28
C SER A 159 -17.68 18.65 22.40
N PHE A 160 -17.37 19.80 23.02
CA PHE A 160 -17.06 21.02 22.29
C PHE A 160 -15.78 20.89 21.43
N GLU A 161 -14.71 20.30 21.98
CA GLU A 161 -13.46 20.03 21.25
C GLU A 161 -13.67 19.10 20.06
N MET A 162 -14.44 18.00 20.24
CA MET A 162 -14.75 17.08 19.16
C MET A 162 -15.61 17.73 18.07
N SER A 163 -16.58 18.56 18.46
CA SER A 163 -17.37 19.38 17.54
C SER A 163 -16.48 20.34 16.74
N LEU A 164 -15.59 21.08 17.41
CA LEU A 164 -14.66 22.02 16.78
C LEU A 164 -13.72 21.31 15.80
N ARG A 165 -13.16 20.15 16.19
CA ARG A 165 -12.31 19.32 15.33
C ARG A 165 -13.04 18.91 14.05
N SER A 166 -14.27 18.42 14.17
CA SER A 166 -15.10 18.02 13.02
C SER A 166 -15.39 19.21 12.08
N SER A 167 -15.68 20.38 12.64
CA SER A 167 -15.85 21.62 11.90
C SER A 167 -14.59 22.03 11.12
N MET A 168 -13.41 21.96 11.76
CA MET A 168 -12.13 22.25 11.10
C MET A 168 -11.80 21.26 9.98
N HIS A 169 -12.10 19.97 10.17
CA HIS A 169 -12.00 18.97 9.11
C HIS A 169 -12.91 19.30 7.92
N HIS A 170 -14.16 19.70 8.16
CA HIS A 170 -15.09 20.06 7.10
C HIS A 170 -14.60 21.24 6.25
N ILE A 171 -14.15 22.33 6.92
CA ILE A 171 -13.55 23.49 6.24
C ILE A 171 -12.33 23.07 5.43
N GLY A 172 -11.41 22.34 6.06
CA GLY A 172 -10.17 21.89 5.43
C GLY A 172 -10.43 21.00 4.22
N CYS A 173 -11.42 20.11 4.32
CA CYS A 173 -11.84 19.23 3.24
C CYS A 173 -12.39 20.03 2.05
N GLY A 174 -13.27 21.03 2.30
CA GLY A 174 -13.79 21.90 1.26
C GLY A 174 -12.72 22.76 0.58
N LEU A 175 -11.76 23.30 1.35
CA LEU A 175 -10.61 24.02 0.81
C LEU A 175 -9.74 23.09 -0.07
N LEU A 176 -9.42 21.90 0.43
CA LEU A 176 -8.61 20.93 -0.30
C LEU A 176 -9.29 20.47 -1.60
N GLU A 177 -10.61 20.23 -1.58
CA GLU A 177 -11.37 19.86 -2.77
C GLU A 177 -11.28 20.94 -3.86
N LYS A 178 -11.42 22.21 -3.48
CA LYS A 178 -11.28 23.35 -4.41
C LYS A 178 -9.86 23.45 -4.96
N LEU A 179 -8.85 23.33 -4.10
CA LEU A 179 -7.44 23.40 -4.49
C LEU A 179 -7.06 22.28 -5.47
N VAL A 180 -7.42 21.04 -5.14
CA VAL A 180 -7.13 19.87 -5.97
C VAL A 180 -7.83 19.98 -7.32
N ASN A 181 -8.99 20.63 -7.42
CA ASN A 181 -9.73 20.81 -8.68
C ASN A 181 -9.47 22.14 -9.39
N ALA A 182 -8.59 23.00 -8.87
CA ALA A 182 -8.30 24.31 -9.46
C ALA A 182 -7.61 24.22 -10.82
N ASP A 183 -6.97 23.08 -11.10
CA ASP A 183 -6.34 22.72 -12.38
C ASP A 183 -7.33 22.32 -13.49
N GLY A 184 -8.64 22.51 -13.27
CA GLY A 184 -9.68 22.15 -14.23
C GLY A 184 -9.81 20.63 -14.47
N GLY A 185 -9.30 19.80 -13.56
CA GLY A 185 -9.31 18.34 -13.70
C GLY A 185 -8.07 17.75 -14.36
N GLY A 186 -7.01 18.54 -14.55
CA GLY A 186 -5.73 18.07 -15.07
C GLY A 186 -5.78 17.72 -16.56
N TYR A 187 -6.55 18.47 -17.34
CA TYR A 187 -6.60 18.35 -18.80
C TYR A 187 -5.24 18.71 -19.42
N ARG A 188 -4.72 17.84 -20.29
CA ARG A 188 -3.40 17.94 -20.95
C ARG A 188 -3.51 18.03 -22.47
N GLY A 189 -4.61 18.58 -23.00
CA GLY A 189 -4.88 18.65 -24.43
C GLY A 189 -5.70 17.47 -24.95
N ARG A 190 -5.99 17.46 -26.26
CA ARG A 190 -6.85 16.46 -26.92
C ARG A 190 -6.22 15.07 -26.93
N VAL A 191 -4.90 14.98 -27.04
CA VAL A 191 -4.16 13.72 -27.12
C VAL A 191 -3.00 13.77 -26.14
N VAL A 192 -2.83 12.71 -25.36
CA VAL A 192 -1.65 12.48 -24.53
C VAL A 192 -0.95 11.21 -24.99
N THR A 193 0.37 11.17 -24.80
CA THR A 193 1.18 9.98 -25.08
C THR A 193 1.60 9.36 -23.76
N ASP A 194 1.41 8.05 -23.61
CA ASP A 194 1.89 7.34 -22.42
C ASP A 194 3.41 7.07 -22.48
N GLY A 195 3.96 6.48 -21.42
CA GLY A 195 5.38 6.15 -21.35
C GLY A 195 5.84 5.07 -22.36
N GLU A 196 4.89 4.39 -23.01
CA GLU A 196 5.13 3.35 -24.02
C GLU A 196 4.96 3.89 -25.45
N GLY A 197 4.54 5.15 -25.61
CA GLY A 197 4.34 5.80 -26.90
C GLY A 197 2.93 5.67 -27.48
N HIS A 198 1.98 5.03 -26.77
CA HIS A 198 0.60 4.95 -27.24
C HIS A 198 -0.11 6.29 -27.10
N ARG A 199 -1.01 6.57 -28.05
CA ARG A 199 -1.76 7.83 -28.11
C ARG A 199 -3.13 7.61 -27.49
N HIS A 200 -3.43 8.36 -26.44
CA HIS A 200 -4.72 8.34 -25.77
C HIS A 200 -5.46 9.64 -26.03
N GLU A 201 -6.69 9.56 -26.48
CA GLU A 201 -7.53 10.72 -26.76
C GLU A 201 -8.39 11.08 -25.54
N PHE A 202 -8.59 12.38 -25.30
CA PHE A 202 -9.49 12.87 -24.29
C PHE A 202 -10.93 12.45 -24.61
N VAL A 203 -11.63 11.89 -23.61
CA VAL A 203 -13.02 11.45 -23.75
C VAL A 203 -13.94 12.35 -22.93
N ASP A 204 -13.74 12.39 -21.61
CA ASP A 204 -14.59 13.12 -20.67
C ASP A 204 -13.88 13.44 -19.35
N TYR A 205 -14.58 14.16 -18.48
CA TYR A 205 -14.17 14.33 -17.09
C TYR A 205 -14.84 13.26 -16.22
N ARG A 206 -14.04 12.60 -15.37
CA ARG A 206 -14.48 11.57 -14.42
C ARG A 206 -14.24 11.98 -12.99
N SER A 207 -15.31 11.99 -12.21
CA SER A 207 -15.24 12.22 -10.77
C SER A 207 -14.77 10.97 -10.02
N ARG A 208 -13.94 11.13 -8.99
CA ARG A 208 -13.59 10.08 -8.02
C ARG A 208 -13.79 10.61 -6.60
N LYS A 209 -14.45 9.82 -5.76
CA LYS A 209 -14.48 10.06 -4.31
C LYS A 209 -13.14 9.62 -3.72
N LEU A 210 -12.49 10.54 -3.01
CA LEU A 210 -11.19 10.34 -2.38
C LEU A 210 -11.30 10.62 -0.89
N LEU A 211 -10.88 9.67 -0.06
CA LEU A 211 -10.73 9.89 1.38
C LEU A 211 -9.35 10.49 1.66
N THR A 212 -9.34 11.66 2.29
CA THR A 212 -8.15 12.38 2.74
C THR A 212 -8.07 12.41 4.26
N VAL A 213 -6.95 12.88 4.80
CA VAL A 213 -6.78 13.04 6.25
C VAL A 213 -7.74 14.06 6.86
N LEU A 214 -8.31 14.96 6.04
CA LEU A 214 -9.30 15.95 6.44
C LEU A 214 -10.74 15.46 6.25
N GLY A 215 -10.95 14.36 5.53
CA GLY A 215 -12.27 13.85 5.18
C GLY A 215 -12.43 13.50 3.70
N PRO A 216 -13.63 13.03 3.31
CA PRO A 216 -13.95 12.63 1.94
C PRO A 216 -14.22 13.83 1.03
N LEU A 217 -13.55 13.87 -0.12
CA LEU A 217 -13.75 14.88 -1.17
C LEU A 217 -13.93 14.25 -2.56
N VAL A 218 -14.31 15.05 -3.55
CA VAL A 218 -14.45 14.63 -4.95
C VAL A 218 -13.36 15.26 -5.82
N VAL A 219 -12.60 14.43 -6.52
CA VAL A 219 -11.60 14.86 -7.51
C VAL A 219 -12.19 14.74 -8.91
N SER A 220 -12.21 15.84 -9.67
CA SER A 220 -12.47 15.86 -11.11
C SER A 220 -11.18 15.57 -11.87
N ARG A 221 -11.26 14.73 -12.90
CA ARG A 221 -10.10 14.17 -13.60
C ARG A 221 -10.38 14.01 -15.08
N ALA A 222 -9.52 14.53 -15.95
CA ALA A 222 -9.59 14.29 -17.39
C ALA A 222 -9.25 12.82 -17.70
N TYR A 223 -10.17 12.12 -18.36
CA TYR A 223 -10.01 10.73 -18.75
C TYR A 223 -9.59 10.62 -20.21
N TYR A 224 -8.54 9.83 -20.43
CA TYR A 224 -7.94 9.56 -21.73
C TYR A 224 -8.08 8.09 -22.05
N TYR A 225 -8.35 7.78 -23.31
CA TYR A 225 -8.58 6.42 -23.79
C TYR A 225 -7.91 6.19 -25.13
N ASP A 226 -7.29 5.03 -25.27
CA ASP A 226 -6.78 4.53 -26.53
C ASP A 226 -7.67 3.37 -27.01
N SER A 227 -8.29 3.55 -28.18
CA SER A 227 -9.15 2.54 -28.80
C SER A 227 -8.38 1.35 -29.36
N GLU A 228 -7.09 1.49 -29.68
CA GLU A 228 -6.28 0.41 -30.25
C GLU A 228 -5.84 -0.58 -29.15
N SER A 229 -5.28 -0.08 -28.04
CA SER A 229 -4.93 -0.91 -26.89
C SER A 229 -6.14 -1.27 -26.02
N GLY A 230 -7.25 -0.55 -26.14
CA GLY A 230 -8.43 -0.71 -25.29
C GLY A 230 -8.21 -0.23 -23.84
N SER A 231 -7.16 0.55 -23.61
CA SER A 231 -6.74 1.01 -22.29
C SER A 231 -7.06 2.50 -22.08
N GLY A 232 -7.22 2.91 -20.82
CA GLY A 232 -7.46 4.31 -20.50
C GLY A 232 -7.03 4.66 -19.09
N PHE A 233 -6.71 5.92 -18.88
CA PHE A 233 -6.16 6.41 -17.62
C PHE A 233 -6.54 7.87 -17.37
N CYS A 234 -6.29 8.33 -16.14
CA CYS A 234 -6.43 9.73 -15.75
C CYS A 234 -5.04 10.22 -15.32
N PRO A 235 -4.34 11.09 -16.07
CA PRO A 235 -2.99 11.54 -15.70
C PRO A 235 -2.91 12.09 -14.28
N LYS A 236 -3.95 12.82 -13.86
CA LYS A 236 -4.09 13.37 -12.51
C LYS A 236 -4.13 12.32 -11.40
N ASP A 237 -4.52 11.07 -11.69
CA ASP A 237 -4.44 9.99 -10.69
C ASP A 237 -2.99 9.73 -10.29
N ARG A 238 -2.05 9.81 -11.24
CA ARG A 238 -0.63 9.61 -10.99
C ARG A 238 -0.03 10.77 -10.22
N ASP A 239 -0.32 12.00 -10.66
CA ASP A 239 0.17 13.23 -10.02
C ASP A 239 -0.23 13.32 -8.53
N LEU A 240 -1.42 12.78 -8.19
CA LEU A 240 -1.93 12.77 -6.82
C LEU A 240 -1.62 11.49 -6.04
N ASP A 241 -0.92 10.51 -6.64
CA ASP A 241 -0.69 9.17 -6.09
C ASP A 241 -2.01 8.51 -5.61
N ILE A 242 -3.01 8.48 -6.50
CA ILE A 242 -4.33 7.87 -6.25
C ILE A 242 -4.72 6.82 -7.29
N GLU A 243 -3.82 6.39 -8.19
CA GLU A 243 -4.08 5.30 -9.15
C GLU A 243 -4.54 4.02 -8.43
N GLY A 244 -5.65 3.44 -8.88
CA GLY A 244 -6.20 2.20 -8.32
C GLY A 244 -6.71 2.29 -6.88
N THR A 245 -6.82 3.48 -6.29
CA THR A 245 -7.23 3.67 -4.89
C THR A 245 -8.21 4.84 -4.73
N SER A 246 -8.99 4.78 -3.65
CA SER A 246 -9.84 5.89 -3.19
C SER A 246 -9.31 6.53 -1.90
N TYR A 247 -8.03 6.30 -1.60
CA TYR A 247 -7.35 6.82 -0.41
C TYR A 247 -6.13 7.64 -0.82
N SER A 248 -6.04 8.87 -0.31
CA SER A 248 -4.84 9.70 -0.43
C SER A 248 -3.61 9.03 0.19
N ALA A 249 -2.41 9.48 -0.19
CA ALA A 249 -1.16 9.00 0.41
C ALA A 249 -1.15 9.14 1.95
N GLY A 250 -1.63 10.27 2.47
CA GLY A 250 -1.74 10.50 3.91
C GLY A 250 -2.64 9.48 4.63
N VAL A 251 -3.81 9.17 4.06
CA VAL A 251 -4.71 8.15 4.64
C VAL A 251 -4.07 6.76 4.56
N ARG A 252 -3.44 6.41 3.44
CA ARG A 252 -2.75 5.11 3.29
C ARG A 252 -1.59 4.96 4.28
N ARG A 253 -0.87 6.05 4.56
CA ARG A 253 0.16 6.12 5.60
C ARG A 253 -0.41 5.84 6.98
N LEU A 254 -1.51 6.48 7.37
CA LEU A 254 -2.17 6.24 8.66
C LEU A 254 -2.71 4.80 8.77
N MET A 255 -3.41 4.31 7.75
CA MET A 255 -3.94 2.94 7.69
C MET A 255 -2.84 1.89 7.85
N SER A 256 -1.71 2.08 7.17
CA SER A 256 -0.59 1.12 7.24
C SER A 256 0.12 1.17 8.59
N LYS A 257 0.22 2.36 9.21
CA LYS A 257 0.77 2.51 10.55
C LYS A 257 -0.07 1.74 11.57
N VAL A 258 -1.39 1.94 11.61
CA VAL A 258 -2.25 1.20 12.55
C VAL A 258 -2.29 -0.30 12.23
N GLY A 259 -2.34 -0.67 10.94
CA GLY A 259 -2.35 -2.07 10.51
C GLY A 259 -1.08 -2.83 10.86
N ALA A 260 0.05 -2.13 10.97
CA ALA A 260 1.30 -2.70 11.48
C ALA A 260 1.19 -3.07 12.97
N TRP A 261 0.51 -2.28 13.81
CA TRP A 261 0.52 -2.45 15.28
C TRP A 261 -0.70 -3.13 15.88
N ARG A 262 -1.87 -3.01 15.24
CA ARG A 262 -3.16 -3.37 15.83
C ARG A 262 -3.88 -4.39 14.94
N PRO A 263 -4.74 -5.26 15.52
CA PRO A 263 -5.74 -5.98 14.74
C PRO A 263 -6.54 -4.99 13.87
N PHE A 264 -6.83 -5.36 12.62
CA PHE A 264 -7.35 -4.38 11.65
C PHE A 264 -8.70 -3.76 12.05
N GLY A 265 -9.55 -4.47 12.79
CA GLY A 265 -10.78 -3.91 13.36
C GLY A 265 -10.51 -2.79 14.37
N LEU A 266 -9.71 -3.10 15.39
CA LEU A 266 -9.30 -2.12 16.41
C LEU A 266 -8.51 -0.96 15.81
N GLY A 267 -7.69 -1.20 14.78
CA GLY A 267 -7.01 -0.13 14.06
C GLY A 267 -7.97 0.83 13.36
N GLY A 268 -9.17 0.39 12.96
CA GLY A 268 -10.21 1.25 12.42
C GLY A 268 -10.87 2.13 13.50
N GLU A 269 -11.05 1.58 14.71
CA GLU A 269 -11.49 2.34 15.88
C GLU A 269 -10.47 3.43 16.23
N ASP A 270 -9.18 3.08 16.29
CA ASP A 270 -8.10 4.03 16.56
C ASP A 270 -8.05 5.18 15.53
N LEU A 271 -8.23 4.88 14.24
CA LEU A 271 -8.26 5.90 13.18
C LEU A 271 -9.48 6.82 13.30
N TYR A 272 -10.62 6.30 13.72
CA TYR A 272 -11.81 7.10 13.93
C TYR A 272 -11.65 8.01 15.16
N GLU A 273 -11.21 7.45 16.28
CA GLU A 273 -11.05 8.21 17.53
C GLU A 273 -9.99 9.32 17.37
N LEU A 274 -8.80 8.96 16.90
CA LEU A 274 -7.65 9.88 16.86
C LEU A 274 -7.66 10.81 15.65
N ALA A 275 -8.23 10.39 14.51
CA ALA A 275 -8.14 11.14 13.25
C ALA A 275 -9.49 11.42 12.57
N ASP A 276 -10.62 10.96 13.13
CA ASP A 276 -11.95 11.05 12.49
C ASP A 276 -11.99 10.39 11.09
N ILE A 277 -11.13 9.38 10.88
CA ILE A 277 -11.05 8.65 9.62
C ILE A 277 -11.81 7.34 9.77
N ARG A 278 -12.95 7.25 9.06
CA ARG A 278 -13.79 6.05 9.05
C ARG A 278 -13.39 5.12 7.90
N VAL A 279 -12.81 3.98 8.24
CA VAL A 279 -12.42 2.94 7.29
C VAL A 279 -12.73 1.55 7.83
N GLU A 280 -13.13 0.64 6.95
CA GLU A 280 -13.39 -0.75 7.34
C GLU A 280 -12.09 -1.52 7.57
N ALA A 281 -12.12 -2.51 8.47
CA ALA A 281 -11.00 -3.40 8.76
C ALA A 281 -10.39 -4.02 7.49
N LYS A 282 -11.22 -4.41 6.52
CA LYS A 282 -10.74 -5.01 5.27
C LYS A 282 -9.98 -4.01 4.39
N ALA A 283 -10.36 -2.73 4.43
CA ALA A 283 -9.62 -1.69 3.73
C ALA A 283 -8.24 -1.48 4.38
N ILE A 284 -8.18 -1.44 5.72
CA ILE A 284 -6.90 -1.35 6.46
C ILE A 284 -6.00 -2.55 6.11
N GLU A 285 -6.53 -3.77 6.11
CA GLU A 285 -5.78 -4.97 5.72
C GLU A 285 -5.19 -4.82 4.31
N ARG A 286 -6.03 -4.49 3.30
CA ARG A 286 -5.59 -4.38 1.90
C ARG A 286 -4.53 -3.29 1.72
N VAL A 287 -4.76 -2.12 2.32
CA VAL A 287 -3.83 -0.99 2.23
C VAL A 287 -2.51 -1.31 2.93
N SER A 288 -2.56 -1.89 4.13
CA SER A 288 -1.36 -2.30 4.87
C SER A 288 -0.55 -3.33 4.09
N GLN A 289 -1.21 -4.33 3.48
CA GLN A 289 -0.51 -5.32 2.66
C GLN A 289 0.09 -4.70 1.40
N MET A 290 -0.63 -3.80 0.74
CA MET A 290 -0.14 -3.07 -0.43
C MET A 290 1.10 -2.23 -0.08
N VAL A 291 1.04 -1.41 0.96
CA VAL A 291 2.16 -0.57 1.40
C VAL A 291 3.31 -1.43 1.90
N GLY A 292 3.04 -2.55 2.59
CA GLY A 292 4.07 -3.50 2.97
C GLY A 292 4.82 -4.11 1.79
N ASN A 293 4.14 -4.42 0.69
CA ASN A 293 4.81 -4.88 -0.53
C ASN A 293 5.64 -3.76 -1.20
N GLN A 294 5.19 -2.51 -1.11
CA GLN A 294 5.94 -1.36 -1.62
C GLN A 294 7.20 -1.09 -0.78
N VAL A 295 7.10 -1.22 0.55
CA VAL A 295 8.24 -1.16 1.47
C VAL A 295 9.25 -2.26 1.15
N GLU A 296 8.77 -3.49 0.94
CA GLU A 296 9.63 -4.61 0.55
C GLU A 296 10.38 -4.34 -0.76
N ALA A 297 9.68 -3.80 -1.77
CA ALA A 297 10.29 -3.42 -3.05
C ALA A 297 11.34 -2.30 -2.87
N PHE A 298 11.03 -1.29 -2.05
CA PHE A 298 11.94 -0.20 -1.71
C PHE A 298 13.22 -0.71 -1.04
N HIS A 299 13.10 -1.53 0.01
CA HIS A 299 14.26 -2.12 0.69
C HIS A 299 15.08 -3.02 -0.24
N THR A 300 14.43 -3.81 -1.11
CA THR A 300 15.13 -4.70 -2.06
C THR A 300 15.92 -3.89 -3.10
N ALA A 301 15.34 -2.79 -3.60
CA ALA A 301 16.00 -1.94 -4.58
C ALA A 301 17.25 -1.26 -3.99
N GLU A 302 17.13 -0.74 -2.77
CA GLU A 302 18.24 -0.08 -2.08
C GLU A 302 19.31 -1.07 -1.62
N GLY A 303 18.93 -2.26 -1.12
CA GLY A 303 19.88 -3.31 -0.75
C GLY A 303 20.81 -3.69 -1.90
N LYS A 304 20.27 -3.79 -3.12
CA LYS A 304 21.05 -4.00 -4.35
C LYS A 304 21.94 -2.80 -4.70
N ALA A 305 21.44 -1.58 -4.50
CA ALA A 305 22.18 -0.35 -4.77
C ALA A 305 23.30 -0.08 -3.74
N ALA A 306 23.28 -0.73 -2.56
CA ALA A 306 24.34 -0.64 -1.55
C ALA A 306 25.56 -1.54 -1.84
N LEU A 307 25.52 -2.33 -2.92
CA LEU A 307 26.59 -3.24 -3.33
C LEU A 307 27.78 -2.61 -4.11
N PRO A 308 27.69 -1.48 -4.85
CA PRO A 308 28.83 -0.88 -5.56
C PRO A 308 29.99 -0.38 -4.67
N ASP A 309 31.18 -0.20 -5.26
CA ASP A 309 32.49 -0.02 -4.62
C ASP A 309 32.95 1.44 -4.40
N ASP A 310 32.04 2.38 -4.15
CA ASP A 310 32.45 3.77 -3.94
C ASP A 310 33.15 3.94 -2.58
N VAL A 311 34.47 4.07 -2.63
CA VAL A 311 35.35 4.33 -1.49
C VAL A 311 35.17 5.78 -1.05
N ILE A 312 34.20 6.01 -0.17
CA ILE A 312 34.09 7.27 0.57
C ILE A 312 34.88 7.11 1.88
N PRO A 313 35.79 8.04 2.24
CA PRO A 313 36.50 8.00 3.51
C PRO A 313 35.49 8.18 4.65
N MET A 314 35.08 7.06 5.25
CA MET A 314 34.08 7.02 6.32
C MET A 314 34.69 6.45 7.60
N GLN A 315 34.12 6.90 8.73
CA GLN A 315 34.46 6.40 10.05
C GLN A 315 34.33 4.87 10.11
N SER A 316 35.39 4.20 10.56
CA SER A 316 35.44 2.75 10.72
C SER A 316 34.48 2.30 11.82
N ILE A 317 33.80 1.18 11.59
CA ILE A 317 32.93 0.51 12.57
C ILE A 317 33.80 -0.50 13.32
N PRO A 318 33.97 -0.41 14.65
CA PRO A 318 34.79 -1.37 15.39
C PRO A 318 34.26 -2.80 15.26
N ARG A 319 32.96 -2.99 15.51
CA ARG A 319 32.31 -4.29 15.45
C ARG A 319 30.86 -4.19 15.01
N MET A 320 30.48 -5.05 14.09
CA MET A 320 29.11 -5.23 13.61
C MET A 320 28.59 -6.60 14.06
N TYR A 321 27.33 -6.64 14.47
CA TYR A 321 26.63 -7.83 14.87
C TYR A 321 25.50 -8.14 13.90
N VAL A 322 25.43 -9.39 13.47
CA VAL A 322 24.35 -9.96 12.67
C VAL A 322 23.73 -11.10 13.47
N CYS A 323 22.54 -10.88 14.00
CA CYS A 323 21.82 -11.90 14.76
C CYS A 323 20.70 -12.49 13.90
N MET A 324 20.53 -13.82 13.93
CA MET A 324 19.50 -14.53 13.15
C MET A 324 18.73 -15.54 14.01
N ASP A 325 17.41 -15.63 13.79
CA ASP A 325 16.51 -16.55 14.49
C ASP A 325 15.28 -16.90 13.63
N GLY A 326 14.66 -18.03 13.94
CA GLY A 326 13.47 -18.56 13.28
C GLY A 326 12.28 -18.64 14.24
N THR A 327 11.14 -18.06 13.86
CA THR A 327 9.94 -18.05 14.71
C THR A 327 8.67 -18.37 13.91
N GLY A 328 7.86 -19.33 14.38
CA GLY A 328 6.70 -19.84 13.62
C GLY A 328 5.46 -18.94 13.69
N VAL A 329 4.96 -18.42 12.57
CA VAL A 329 3.70 -17.65 12.48
C VAL A 329 2.52 -18.55 12.13
N PRO A 330 1.37 -18.44 12.83
CA PRO A 330 0.14 -19.14 12.46
C PRO A 330 -0.37 -18.71 11.07
N VAL A 331 -0.63 -19.70 10.21
CA VAL A 331 -1.08 -19.46 8.84
C VAL A 331 -2.34 -20.25 8.52
N VAL A 332 -3.06 -19.84 7.48
CA VAL A 332 -4.21 -20.60 6.99
C VAL A 332 -3.77 -21.97 6.43
N LYS A 333 -4.65 -22.97 6.54
CA LYS A 333 -4.35 -24.38 6.20
C LYS A 333 -3.70 -24.57 4.81
N LYS A 334 -4.12 -23.79 3.80
CA LYS A 334 -3.53 -23.88 2.44
C LYS A 334 -2.02 -23.59 2.42
N GLU A 335 -1.50 -22.81 3.35
CA GLU A 335 -0.08 -22.42 3.42
C GLU A 335 0.81 -23.50 4.06
N THR A 336 0.21 -24.55 4.65
CA THR A 336 0.91 -25.66 5.32
C THR A 336 0.70 -27.02 4.67
N VAL A 337 -0.04 -27.08 3.56
CA VAL A 337 -0.20 -28.31 2.77
C VAL A 337 1.17 -28.88 2.41
N GLY A 338 1.37 -30.19 2.67
CA GLY A 338 2.62 -30.89 2.42
C GLY A 338 3.74 -30.62 3.45
N ARG A 339 3.49 -29.84 4.50
CA ARG A 339 4.49 -29.57 5.55
C ARG A 339 4.20 -30.37 6.82
N ARG A 340 5.23 -31.05 7.32
CA ARG A 340 5.19 -31.76 8.60
C ARG A 340 5.22 -30.76 9.76
N GLY A 341 4.37 -30.98 10.76
CA GLY A 341 4.34 -30.23 12.00
C GLY A 341 4.71 -31.08 13.21
N LYS A 342 4.77 -30.45 14.38
CA LYS A 342 5.06 -31.10 15.67
C LYS A 342 3.78 -31.59 16.40
N GLY A 343 2.60 -31.42 15.81
CA GLY A 343 1.32 -31.84 16.40
C GLY A 343 1.06 -33.34 16.22
N GLU A 344 0.11 -33.89 16.99
CA GLU A 344 -0.30 -35.30 16.94
C GLU A 344 -0.80 -35.74 15.55
N ASP A 345 -1.41 -34.81 14.79
CA ASP A 345 -1.86 -35.03 13.41
C ASP A 345 -0.73 -34.95 12.38
N GLY A 346 0.50 -34.64 12.82
CA GLY A 346 1.68 -34.46 11.96
C GLY A 346 1.60 -33.25 11.03
N GLN A 347 0.56 -32.42 11.11
CA GLN A 347 0.36 -31.27 10.21
C GLN A 347 0.96 -29.99 10.81
N SER A 348 1.65 -29.21 9.97
CA SER A 348 2.08 -27.88 10.42
C SER A 348 0.90 -26.92 10.49
N LYS A 349 0.84 -26.12 11.57
CA LYS A 349 -0.10 -25.00 11.73
C LYS A 349 0.60 -23.64 11.54
N THR A 350 1.91 -23.65 11.38
CA THR A 350 2.73 -22.44 11.29
C THR A 350 3.68 -22.47 10.10
N ARG A 351 4.16 -21.29 9.73
CA ARG A 351 5.29 -21.10 8.81
C ARG A 351 6.38 -20.33 9.54
N GLU A 352 7.61 -20.79 9.41
CA GLU A 352 8.76 -20.14 10.03
C GLU A 352 9.06 -18.81 9.33
N VAL A 353 9.02 -17.73 10.10
CA VAL A 353 9.62 -16.44 9.75
C VAL A 353 11.09 -16.53 10.14
N LYS A 354 11.98 -16.18 9.22
CA LYS A 354 13.37 -15.87 9.55
C LYS A 354 13.48 -14.39 9.81
N LEU A 355 14.00 -14.03 10.97
CA LEU A 355 14.22 -12.65 11.37
C LEU A 355 15.71 -12.45 11.59
N GLY A 356 16.22 -11.34 11.05
CA GLY A 356 17.58 -10.89 11.22
C GLY A 356 17.61 -9.52 11.88
N CYS A 357 18.65 -9.28 12.66
CA CYS A 357 18.93 -8.01 13.30
C CYS A 357 20.38 -7.63 13.04
N VAL A 358 20.62 -6.41 12.57
CA VAL A 358 21.97 -5.84 12.40
C VAL A 358 22.14 -4.68 13.36
N PHE A 359 23.27 -4.60 14.05
CA PHE A 359 23.62 -3.46 14.89
C PHE A 359 25.13 -3.33 15.06
N THR A 360 25.59 -2.19 15.61
CA THR A 360 27.01 -1.92 15.88
C THR A 360 27.24 -1.72 17.37
N GLN A 361 28.49 -1.94 17.80
CA GLN A 361 28.94 -1.71 19.17
C GLN A 361 29.79 -0.43 19.24
N THR A 362 29.51 0.43 20.22
CA THR A 362 30.27 1.67 20.46
C THR A 362 31.49 1.44 21.35
N GLY A 363 31.40 0.50 22.29
CA GLY A 363 32.48 0.20 23.23
C GLY A 363 32.01 -0.77 24.32
N VAL A 364 32.59 -0.63 25.51
CA VAL A 364 32.19 -1.35 26.73
C VAL A 364 31.88 -0.35 27.86
N ASP A 365 31.02 -0.72 28.80
CA ASP A 365 30.72 0.07 29.99
C ASP A 365 31.82 -0.08 31.06
N SER A 366 31.65 0.60 32.21
CA SER A 366 32.59 0.54 33.34
C SER A 366 32.74 -0.86 33.96
N SER A 367 31.81 -1.76 33.68
CA SER A 367 31.82 -3.15 34.15
C SER A 367 32.35 -4.11 33.07
N GLY A 368 32.80 -3.60 31.92
CA GLY A 368 33.27 -4.39 30.79
C GLY A 368 32.17 -4.98 29.91
N ASN A 369 30.89 -4.62 30.12
CA ASN A 369 29.81 -5.13 29.29
C ASN A 369 29.77 -4.38 27.94
N PRO A 370 29.49 -5.08 26.84
CA PRO A 370 29.37 -4.44 25.52
C PRO A 370 28.20 -3.45 25.47
N VAL A 371 28.45 -2.28 24.88
CA VAL A 371 27.45 -1.21 24.69
C VAL A 371 27.08 -1.11 23.22
N ARG A 372 25.80 -1.29 22.93
CA ARG A 372 25.23 -1.17 21.58
C ARG A 372 25.12 0.30 21.20
N ASP A 373 25.36 0.61 19.92
CA ASP A 373 24.96 1.88 19.32
C ASP A 373 23.44 1.92 19.16
N GLU A 374 22.77 2.76 19.96
CA GLU A 374 21.31 2.79 20.08
C GLU A 374 20.60 3.00 18.74
N GLY A 375 21.15 3.89 17.89
CA GLY A 375 20.61 4.23 16.58
C GLY A 375 21.00 3.26 15.46
N SER A 376 21.74 2.19 15.79
CA SER A 376 22.29 1.29 14.76
C SER A 376 21.44 0.09 14.41
N THR A 377 20.41 -0.21 15.21
CA THR A 377 19.63 -1.43 15.07
C THR A 377 18.69 -1.35 13.89
N SER A 378 18.76 -2.36 13.03
CA SER A 378 17.80 -2.61 11.97
C SER A 378 17.38 -4.07 11.94
N TYR A 379 16.14 -4.28 11.52
CA TYR A 379 15.49 -5.58 11.39
C TYR A 379 15.14 -5.85 9.94
N THR A 380 15.30 -7.10 9.52
CA THR A 380 14.83 -7.58 8.23
C THR A 380 14.35 -9.03 8.36
N GLY A 381 13.31 -9.42 7.65
CA GLY A 381 12.79 -10.78 7.80
C GLY A 381 11.56 -11.07 6.96
N ALA A 382 11.32 -12.35 6.74
CA ALA A 382 10.19 -12.86 5.98
C ALA A 382 9.99 -14.36 6.21
N ILE A 383 8.82 -14.87 5.84
CA ILE A 383 8.57 -16.29 5.66
C ILE A 383 9.14 -16.70 4.29
N GLU A 384 10.38 -17.18 4.29
CA GLU A 384 11.11 -17.55 3.08
C GLU A 384 12.16 -18.65 3.34
N PRO A 385 12.68 -19.28 2.27
CA PRO A 385 13.82 -20.19 2.34
C PRO A 385 15.08 -19.53 2.92
N ALA A 386 15.98 -20.32 3.49
CA ALA A 386 17.20 -19.82 4.14
C ALA A 386 18.16 -19.10 3.18
N ASP A 387 18.28 -19.57 1.94
CA ASP A 387 19.15 -18.97 0.91
C ASP A 387 18.66 -17.58 0.45
N VAL A 388 17.34 -17.39 0.38
CA VAL A 388 16.74 -16.08 0.09
C VAL A 388 16.97 -15.13 1.28
N PHE A 389 16.75 -15.63 2.49
CA PHE A 389 16.97 -14.86 3.71
C PHE A 389 18.44 -14.49 3.92
N GLY A 390 19.39 -15.37 3.58
CA GLY A 390 20.83 -15.12 3.65
C GLY A 390 21.24 -13.89 2.84
N ARG A 391 20.74 -13.77 1.60
CA ARG A 391 20.94 -12.58 0.76
C ARG A 391 20.32 -11.32 1.38
N ARG A 392 19.09 -11.43 1.89
CA ARG A 392 18.38 -10.31 2.53
C ARG A 392 19.16 -9.74 3.73
N ILE A 393 19.65 -10.60 4.63
CA ILE A 393 20.40 -10.13 5.81
C ILE A 393 21.78 -9.60 5.43
N TYR A 394 22.40 -10.17 4.39
CA TYR A 394 23.66 -9.66 3.84
C TYR A 394 23.50 -8.25 3.25
N GLU A 395 22.49 -8.01 2.43
CA GLU A 395 22.18 -6.69 1.85
C GLU A 395 21.94 -5.64 2.96
N GLU A 396 21.23 -6.02 4.02
CA GLU A 396 21.01 -5.14 5.17
C GLU A 396 22.31 -4.85 5.94
N ALA A 397 23.18 -5.85 6.14
CA ALA A 397 24.49 -5.66 6.75
C ALA A 397 25.38 -4.72 5.90
N MET A 398 25.38 -4.91 4.58
CA MET A 398 26.10 -4.05 3.63
C MET A 398 25.62 -2.61 3.69
N ARG A 399 24.30 -2.39 3.66
CA ARG A 399 23.67 -1.07 3.83
C ARG A 399 24.08 -0.40 5.15
N ARG A 400 24.14 -1.18 6.24
CA ARG A 400 24.60 -0.72 7.56
C ARG A 400 26.11 -0.51 7.65
N GLY A 401 26.85 -0.80 6.59
CA GLY A 401 28.27 -0.49 6.45
C GLY A 401 29.20 -1.64 6.80
N MET A 402 28.81 -2.90 6.55
CA MET A 402 29.63 -4.08 6.86
C MET A 402 31.07 -3.98 6.31
N ARG A 403 31.27 -3.41 5.11
CA ARG A 403 32.63 -3.15 4.56
C ARG A 403 33.52 -2.26 5.44
N ARG A 404 32.92 -1.44 6.31
CA ARG A 404 33.63 -0.55 7.25
C ARG A 404 33.87 -1.22 8.61
N ALA A 405 33.29 -2.40 8.84
CA ALA A 405 33.42 -3.14 10.08
C ALA A 405 34.79 -3.84 10.15
N LYS A 406 35.55 -3.60 11.22
CA LYS A 406 36.81 -4.31 11.47
C LYS A 406 36.58 -5.76 11.86
N GLU A 407 35.45 -6.01 12.53
CA GLU A 407 35.03 -7.33 12.94
C GLU A 407 33.52 -7.49 12.73
N VAL A 408 33.12 -8.61 12.13
CA VAL A 408 31.72 -9.02 12.02
C VAL A 408 31.49 -10.21 12.95
N CYS A 409 30.43 -10.16 13.73
CA CYS A 409 30.01 -11.22 14.63
C CYS A 409 28.64 -11.74 14.20
N VAL A 410 28.49 -13.06 14.08
CA VAL A 410 27.20 -13.70 13.84
C VAL A 410 26.72 -14.39 15.11
N ILE A 411 25.51 -14.06 15.57
CA ILE A 411 24.89 -14.69 16.75
C ILE A 411 23.63 -15.47 16.34
N GLY A 412 23.48 -16.70 16.83
CA GLY A 412 22.31 -17.54 16.53
C GLY A 412 22.05 -18.65 17.55
N ASP A 413 20.89 -19.31 17.43
CA ASP A 413 20.41 -20.35 18.35
C ASP A 413 21.11 -21.72 18.18
N GLY A 414 21.82 -21.92 17.07
CA GLY A 414 22.48 -23.17 16.72
C GLY A 414 21.87 -23.92 15.55
N ALA A 415 20.81 -23.40 14.92
CA ALA A 415 20.24 -23.98 13.72
C ALA A 415 21.25 -24.03 12.56
N SER A 416 21.32 -25.16 11.86
CA SER A 416 22.32 -25.37 10.79
C SER A 416 22.23 -24.32 9.68
N TRP A 417 21.01 -23.85 9.35
CA TRP A 417 20.82 -22.85 8.32
C TRP A 417 21.44 -21.48 8.69
N ILE A 418 21.58 -21.15 9.98
CA ILE A 418 22.24 -19.92 10.43
C ILE A 418 23.74 -20.01 10.13
N TRP A 419 24.37 -21.12 10.47
CA TRP A 419 25.81 -21.30 10.28
C TRP A 419 26.17 -21.42 8.80
N ASN A 420 25.32 -22.06 7.99
CA ASN A 420 25.49 -22.05 6.54
C ASN A 420 25.48 -20.62 5.99
N ILE A 421 24.54 -19.77 6.44
CA ILE A 421 24.52 -18.34 6.04
C ILE A 421 25.76 -17.60 6.55
N ALA A 422 26.20 -17.86 7.79
CA ALA A 422 27.41 -17.27 8.34
C ALA A 422 28.65 -17.59 7.48
N ASP A 423 28.81 -18.85 7.10
CA ASP A 423 29.94 -19.33 6.30
C ASP A 423 29.87 -18.79 4.85
N GLU A 424 28.68 -18.72 4.26
CA GLU A 424 28.47 -18.29 2.87
C GLU A 424 28.50 -16.78 2.68
N GLN A 425 27.85 -16.02 3.58
CA GLN A 425 27.62 -14.58 3.42
C GLN A 425 28.55 -13.72 4.29
N PHE A 426 29.06 -14.26 5.39
CA PHE A 426 29.84 -13.53 6.38
C PHE A 426 31.19 -14.21 6.62
N TYR A 427 31.91 -14.50 5.53
CA TYR A 427 33.19 -15.20 5.58
C TYR A 427 34.17 -14.55 6.57
N GLY A 428 34.71 -15.35 7.50
CA GLY A 428 35.63 -14.90 8.54
C GLY A 428 34.96 -14.25 9.76
N ALA A 429 33.63 -14.21 9.84
CA ALA A 429 32.94 -13.68 11.01
C ALA A 429 33.16 -14.54 12.27
N THR A 430 33.22 -13.88 13.43
CA THR A 430 33.20 -14.54 14.74
C THR A 430 31.79 -15.10 14.99
N GLN A 431 31.65 -16.42 14.99
CA GLN A 431 30.37 -17.10 15.22
C GLN A 431 30.16 -17.41 16.70
N ILE A 432 29.03 -16.96 17.25
CA ILE A 432 28.72 -17.07 18.68
C ILE A 432 27.34 -17.70 18.83
N ILE A 433 27.24 -18.79 19.58
CA ILE A 433 25.93 -19.30 20.00
C ILE A 433 25.34 -18.35 21.02
N ASP A 434 24.05 -18.06 20.89
CA ASP A 434 23.35 -17.31 21.93
C ASP A 434 23.42 -18.05 23.28
N LEU A 435 24.02 -17.40 24.27
CA LEU A 435 24.23 -17.95 25.60
C LEU A 435 22.93 -18.38 26.29
N TYR A 436 21.83 -17.64 26.13
CA TYR A 436 20.55 -17.98 26.74
C TYR A 436 19.92 -19.19 26.07
N HIS A 437 19.99 -19.30 24.74
CA HIS A 437 19.59 -20.51 24.01
C HIS A 437 20.42 -21.72 24.45
N ALA A 438 21.75 -21.58 24.52
CA ALA A 438 22.63 -22.66 25.01
C ALA A 438 22.26 -23.13 26.43
N ARG A 439 21.80 -22.21 27.29
CA ARG A 439 21.36 -22.55 28.65
C ARG A 439 20.09 -23.40 28.67
N GLU A 440 19.18 -23.23 27.70
CA GLU A 440 17.97 -24.06 27.60
C GLU A 440 18.30 -25.55 27.41
N HIS A 441 19.35 -25.85 26.63
CA HIS A 441 19.76 -27.21 26.32
C HIS A 441 20.14 -28.02 27.57
N TYR A 442 21.03 -27.51 28.43
CA TYR A 442 21.32 -28.22 29.68
C TYR A 442 20.13 -28.19 30.64
N TRP A 443 19.30 -27.14 30.64
CA TRP A 443 18.10 -27.08 31.47
C TRP A 443 17.09 -28.18 31.13
N ASN A 444 16.99 -28.57 29.85
CA ASN A 444 16.17 -29.71 29.43
C ASN A 444 16.67 -31.02 30.06
N VAL A 445 17.98 -31.24 30.06
CA VAL A 445 18.60 -32.40 30.74
C VAL A 445 18.36 -32.34 32.25
N ALA A 446 18.55 -31.17 32.87
CA ALA A 446 18.33 -31.00 34.31
C ALA A 446 16.89 -31.41 34.71
N LYS A 447 15.89 -30.95 33.96
CA LYS A 447 14.48 -31.28 34.18
C LYS A 447 14.20 -32.77 33.98
N ALA A 448 14.75 -33.36 32.92
CA ALA A 448 14.52 -34.77 32.61
C ALA A 448 15.19 -35.71 33.62
N CYS A 449 16.40 -35.42 34.07
CA CYS A 449 17.17 -36.29 34.97
C CYS A 449 16.84 -36.05 36.46
N PHE A 450 16.52 -34.81 36.84
CA PHE A 450 16.41 -34.41 38.25
C PHE A 450 15.09 -33.71 38.58
N GLY A 451 14.09 -33.70 37.70
CA GLY A 451 12.85 -32.94 37.90
C GLY A 451 12.06 -33.27 39.17
N GLN A 452 12.27 -34.45 39.76
CA GLN A 452 11.68 -34.87 41.04
C GLN A 452 12.40 -34.27 42.26
N ASP A 453 13.67 -33.89 42.13
CA ASP A 453 14.50 -33.29 43.17
C ASP A 453 14.93 -31.89 42.73
N LYS A 454 14.11 -30.89 43.06
CA LYS A 454 14.35 -29.50 42.68
C LYS A 454 15.72 -29.00 43.18
N GLY A 455 16.16 -29.42 44.36
CA GLY A 455 17.45 -29.02 44.92
C GLY A 455 18.61 -29.48 44.05
N LYS A 456 18.63 -30.78 43.72
CA LYS A 456 19.65 -31.34 42.82
C LYS A 456 19.56 -30.78 41.40
N MET A 457 18.36 -30.58 40.87
CA MET A 457 18.15 -29.99 39.55
C MET A 457 18.78 -28.59 39.47
N HIS A 458 18.50 -27.72 40.43
CA HIS A 458 19.04 -26.36 40.47
C HIS A 458 20.56 -26.36 40.70
N GLN A 459 21.07 -27.20 41.60
CA GLN A 459 22.51 -27.32 41.84
C GLN A 459 23.24 -27.78 40.57
N TRP A 460 22.77 -28.84 39.92
CA TRP A 460 23.37 -29.35 38.69
C TRP A 460 23.32 -28.31 37.57
N ALA A 461 22.19 -27.61 37.39
CA ALA A 461 22.06 -26.57 36.38
C ALA A 461 22.98 -25.37 36.64
N GLU A 462 23.22 -25.01 37.90
CA GLU A 462 24.13 -23.93 38.31
C GLU A 462 25.61 -24.29 38.03
N GLU A 463 26.01 -25.55 38.22
CA GLU A 463 27.34 -26.01 37.83
C GLU A 463 27.56 -25.89 36.31
N ARG A 464 26.60 -26.38 35.51
CA ARG A 464 26.67 -26.26 34.04
C ARG A 464 26.69 -24.80 33.58
N ARG A 465 25.95 -23.91 34.26
CA ARG A 465 26.00 -22.47 34.01
C ARG A 465 27.41 -21.93 34.19
N ARG A 466 28.10 -22.29 35.29
CA ARG A 466 29.46 -21.84 35.58
C ARG A 466 30.47 -22.38 34.57
N GLU A 467 30.38 -23.65 34.20
CA GLU A 467 31.26 -24.25 33.17
C GLU A 467 31.09 -23.54 31.83
N LEU A 468 29.84 -23.35 31.40
CA LEU A 468 29.53 -22.65 30.15
C LEU A 468 29.98 -21.19 30.19
N ASP A 469 29.67 -20.45 31.26
CA ASP A 469 30.10 -19.04 31.41
C ASP A 469 31.63 -18.87 31.40
N ASN A 470 32.37 -19.90 31.83
CA ASN A 470 33.84 -19.96 31.78
C ASN A 470 34.38 -20.53 30.47
N GLY A 471 33.55 -20.72 29.44
CA GLY A 471 33.99 -21.19 28.12
C GLY A 471 34.39 -22.67 28.07
N ARG A 472 33.85 -23.50 28.97
CA ARG A 472 34.12 -24.96 29.05
C ARG A 472 32.89 -25.82 28.67
N PRO A 473 32.42 -25.76 27.41
CA PRO A 473 31.32 -26.61 26.94
C PRO A 473 31.65 -28.12 26.99
N GLU A 474 32.93 -28.50 26.97
CA GLU A 474 33.38 -29.88 27.15
C GLU A 474 32.96 -30.46 28.50
N ASP A 475 33.13 -29.69 29.59
CA ASP A 475 32.72 -30.11 30.93
C ASP A 475 31.19 -30.33 31.01
N VAL A 476 30.43 -29.50 30.29
CA VAL A 476 28.97 -29.62 30.17
C VAL A 476 28.58 -30.90 29.44
N VAL A 477 29.27 -31.23 28.33
CA VAL A 477 29.08 -32.50 27.59
C VAL A 477 29.33 -33.69 28.50
N ASP A 478 30.48 -33.71 29.19
CA ASP A 478 30.84 -34.80 30.10
C ASP A 478 29.80 -34.99 31.21
N ALA A 479 29.27 -33.88 31.74
CA ALA A 479 28.22 -33.92 32.74
C ALA A 479 26.89 -34.47 32.20
N ILE A 480 26.50 -34.13 30.97
CA ILE A 480 25.30 -34.68 30.31
C ILE A 480 25.48 -36.18 30.04
N ILE A 481 26.67 -36.61 29.60
CA ILE A 481 26.98 -38.03 29.40
C ILE A 481 26.90 -38.79 30.73
N ARG A 482 27.39 -38.24 31.84
CA ARG A 482 27.21 -38.85 33.16
C ARG A 482 25.73 -38.99 33.54
N CYS A 483 24.89 -38.01 33.18
CA CYS A 483 23.45 -38.09 33.40
C CYS A 483 22.78 -39.21 32.58
N SER A 484 23.26 -39.49 31.36
CA SER A 484 22.71 -40.57 30.52
C SER A 484 22.97 -41.99 31.08
N LEU A 485 23.88 -42.09 32.06
CA LEU A 485 24.18 -43.33 32.78
C LEU A 485 23.27 -43.54 34.00
N LEU A 486 22.48 -42.55 34.40
CA LEU A 486 21.60 -42.65 35.56
C LEU A 486 20.37 -43.55 35.26
N PRO A 487 19.91 -44.37 36.22
CA PRO A 487 18.70 -45.16 36.06
C PRO A 487 17.47 -44.29 35.76
N GLY A 488 16.69 -44.67 34.75
CA GLY A 488 15.44 -43.98 34.40
C GLY A 488 15.60 -42.66 33.64
N CYS A 489 16.82 -42.28 33.23
CA CYS A 489 17.01 -41.09 32.40
C CYS A 489 16.57 -41.30 30.94
N ASP A 490 16.21 -40.20 30.27
CA ASP A 490 16.02 -40.17 28.83
C ASP A 490 17.38 -40.07 28.12
N LYS A 491 17.92 -41.23 27.74
CA LYS A 491 19.20 -41.33 27.04
C LYS A 491 19.19 -40.60 25.69
N GLY A 492 18.09 -40.70 24.94
CA GLY A 492 17.96 -40.06 23.63
C GLY A 492 17.97 -38.54 23.74
N LEU A 493 17.32 -37.98 24.76
CA LEU A 493 17.44 -36.56 25.09
C LEU A 493 18.88 -36.20 25.45
N CYS A 494 19.52 -36.94 26.36
CA CYS A 494 20.89 -36.63 26.79
C CYS A 494 21.88 -36.66 25.61
N GLU A 495 21.81 -37.66 24.73
CA GLU A 495 22.65 -37.75 23.53
C GLU A 495 22.41 -36.57 22.57
N LYS A 496 21.14 -36.20 22.36
CA LYS A 496 20.78 -35.05 21.51
C LYS A 496 21.33 -33.74 22.07
N GLU A 497 21.15 -33.49 23.36
CA GLU A 497 21.58 -32.25 24.02
C GLU A 497 23.12 -32.20 24.14
N ALA A 498 23.79 -33.31 24.46
CA ALA A 498 25.25 -33.40 24.43
C ALA A 498 25.81 -33.13 23.02
N GLY A 499 25.20 -33.72 21.99
CA GLY A 499 25.57 -33.48 20.59
C GLY A 499 25.37 -32.03 20.15
N TYR A 500 24.46 -31.28 20.77
CA TYR A 500 24.33 -29.83 20.52
C TYR A 500 25.55 -29.05 21.00
N PHE A 501 26.01 -29.30 22.24
CA PHE A 501 27.22 -28.66 22.76
C PHE A 501 28.45 -29.09 21.95
N GLU A 502 28.59 -30.39 21.67
CA GLU A 502 29.72 -30.95 20.90
C GLU A 502 29.92 -30.26 19.55
N ARG A 503 28.85 -30.10 18.77
CA ARG A 503 28.90 -29.46 17.45
C ARG A 503 29.22 -27.96 17.50
N ASN A 504 29.07 -27.33 18.66
CA ASN A 504 29.10 -25.89 18.81
C ASN A 504 30.16 -25.39 19.79
N LYS A 505 31.06 -26.25 20.28
CA LYS A 505 32.08 -25.93 21.30
C LYS A 505 32.86 -24.64 20.99
N GLU A 506 33.33 -24.51 19.76
CA GLU A 506 34.10 -23.32 19.32
C GLU A 506 33.27 -22.02 19.30
N ARG A 507 31.94 -22.14 19.15
CA ARG A 507 31.00 -21.01 19.19
C ARG A 507 30.53 -20.67 20.61
N MET A 508 30.99 -21.42 21.62
CA MET A 508 30.59 -21.31 23.03
C MET A 508 31.76 -20.92 23.94
N ARG A 509 32.82 -20.31 23.37
CA ARG A 509 33.98 -19.77 24.10
C ARG A 509 33.64 -18.43 24.79
N TYR A 510 32.64 -18.46 25.68
CA TYR A 510 32.04 -17.26 26.26
C TYR A 510 32.99 -16.42 27.12
N ALA A 511 33.96 -17.05 27.80
CA ALA A 511 34.99 -16.34 28.56
C ALA A 511 35.82 -15.45 27.63
N ASP A 512 36.35 -16.02 26.55
CA ASP A 512 37.14 -15.33 25.54
C ASP A 512 36.35 -14.21 24.85
N PHE A 513 35.08 -14.46 24.51
CA PHE A 513 34.21 -13.43 23.93
C PHE A 513 33.98 -12.26 24.89
N ARG A 514 33.77 -12.54 26.18
CA ARG A 514 33.58 -11.50 27.20
C ARG A 514 34.87 -10.72 27.46
N GLU A 515 36.03 -11.37 27.48
CA GLU A 515 37.33 -10.71 27.60
C GLU A 515 37.57 -9.73 26.44
N ARG A 516 37.11 -10.09 25.23
CA ARG A 516 37.12 -9.22 24.03
C ARG A 516 36.00 -8.18 24.00
N GLY A 517 35.22 -8.08 25.09
CA GLY A 517 34.12 -7.14 25.26
C GLY A 517 32.99 -7.35 24.25
N MET A 518 32.63 -8.59 23.94
CA MET A 518 31.60 -8.91 22.94
C MET A 518 30.23 -9.19 23.53
N PHE A 519 29.18 -8.93 22.75
CA PHE A 519 27.88 -9.54 22.99
C PHE A 519 27.94 -11.06 22.83
N VAL A 520 27.40 -11.78 23.82
CA VAL A 520 27.30 -13.25 23.83
C VAL A 520 25.84 -13.73 23.79
N GLY A 521 24.89 -12.80 23.68
CA GLY A 521 23.47 -13.10 23.59
C GLY A 521 22.81 -12.19 22.56
N SER A 522 21.73 -12.68 21.97
CA SER A 522 20.95 -12.07 20.90
C SER A 522 19.73 -11.32 21.44
N GLY A 523 19.80 -10.75 22.65
CA GLY A 523 18.65 -10.10 23.30
C GLY A 523 17.94 -9.03 22.46
N VAL A 524 18.66 -8.35 21.57
CA VAL A 524 18.10 -7.39 20.59
C VAL A 524 17.24 -8.08 19.53
N LEU A 525 17.66 -9.25 19.07
CA LEU A 525 16.91 -10.09 18.15
C LEU A 525 15.70 -10.74 18.84
N GLU A 526 15.86 -11.23 20.07
CA GLU A 526 14.74 -11.76 20.87
C GLU A 526 13.64 -10.71 21.09
N ALA A 527 14.05 -9.47 21.41
CA ALA A 527 13.15 -8.34 21.43
C ALA A 527 12.51 -8.09 20.04
N GLY A 528 13.27 -8.26 18.96
CA GLY A 528 12.78 -8.24 17.57
C GLY A 528 11.74 -9.32 17.27
N CYS A 529 12.00 -10.59 17.58
CA CYS A 529 11.08 -11.71 17.39
C CYS A 529 9.77 -11.46 18.14
N ARG A 530 9.84 -10.89 19.35
CA ARG A 530 8.65 -10.48 20.10
C ARG A 530 7.94 -9.30 19.45
N THR A 531 8.65 -8.24 19.15
CA THR A 531 8.06 -6.98 18.67
C THR A 531 7.67 -7.09 17.20
N VAL A 532 8.61 -7.32 16.28
CA VAL A 532 8.35 -7.46 14.84
C VAL A 532 7.31 -8.56 14.56
N VAL A 533 7.46 -9.74 15.15
CA VAL A 533 6.61 -10.89 14.80
C VAL A 533 5.50 -11.14 15.82
N ALA A 534 5.83 -11.49 17.06
CA ALA A 534 4.85 -12.05 17.98
C ALA A 534 3.70 -11.10 18.33
N GLN A 535 4.01 -9.84 18.64
CA GLN A 535 3.02 -8.83 19.04
C GLN A 535 1.99 -8.53 17.95
N ARG A 536 2.25 -8.83 16.67
CA ARG A 536 1.30 -8.58 15.58
C ARG A 536 0.80 -9.82 14.89
N LEU A 537 1.62 -10.86 14.73
CA LEU A 537 1.30 -12.03 13.93
C LEU A 537 0.95 -13.27 14.75
N LYS A 538 1.16 -13.26 16.08
CA LYS A 538 0.91 -14.41 16.97
C LYS A 538 -0.21 -14.17 18.01
N GLN A 539 -1.05 -13.16 17.84
CA GLN A 539 -2.18 -12.97 18.75
C GLN A 539 -3.26 -14.04 18.52
N SER A 540 -4.11 -14.22 19.54
CA SER A 540 -5.18 -15.22 19.52
C SER A 540 -6.08 -15.06 18.28
N GLY A 541 -6.42 -16.18 17.64
CA GLY A 541 -7.30 -16.25 16.47
C GLY A 541 -6.67 -15.84 15.13
N MET A 542 -5.46 -15.29 15.11
CA MET A 542 -4.83 -14.82 13.87
C MET A 542 -4.36 -15.98 12.98
N HIS A 543 -4.73 -15.95 11.70
CA HIS A 543 -4.25 -16.86 10.68
C HIS A 543 -3.94 -16.09 9.41
N TRP A 544 -2.71 -16.22 8.93
CA TRP A 544 -2.22 -15.43 7.80
C TRP A 544 -2.08 -16.24 6.52
N THR A 545 -2.23 -15.58 5.37
CA THR A 545 -1.55 -16.05 4.17
C THR A 545 -0.07 -15.70 4.27
N VAL A 546 0.81 -16.45 3.60
CA VAL A 546 2.25 -16.13 3.61
C VAL A 546 2.50 -14.73 3.04
N LYS A 547 1.81 -14.39 1.95
CA LYS A 547 1.86 -13.05 1.36
C LYS A 547 1.47 -11.97 2.37
N GLY A 548 0.31 -12.13 3.03
CA GLY A 548 -0.18 -11.15 4.00
C GLY A 548 0.75 -11.00 5.21
N ALA A 549 1.29 -12.10 5.73
CA ALA A 549 2.26 -12.06 6.82
C ALA A 549 3.54 -11.30 6.41
N ASN A 550 4.12 -11.63 5.25
CA ASN A 550 5.34 -10.97 4.76
C ASN A 550 5.13 -9.47 4.54
N SER A 551 3.99 -9.03 4.00
CA SER A 551 3.72 -7.59 3.86
C SER A 551 3.71 -6.88 5.22
N ILE A 552 3.11 -7.49 6.25
CA ILE A 552 3.08 -6.89 7.60
C ILE A 552 4.45 -6.95 8.28
N ILE A 553 5.23 -8.01 8.07
CA ILE A 553 6.61 -8.10 8.57
C ILE A 553 7.46 -6.99 7.93
N ALA A 554 7.38 -6.79 6.61
CA ALA A 554 8.10 -5.72 5.92
C ALA A 554 7.76 -4.33 6.48
N LEU A 555 6.47 -4.02 6.71
CA LEU A 555 6.04 -2.79 7.38
C LEU A 555 6.68 -2.63 8.76
N ARG A 556 6.62 -3.69 9.59
CA ARG A 556 7.13 -3.64 10.96
C ARG A 556 8.65 -3.50 10.98
N CYS A 557 9.37 -4.21 10.12
CA CYS A 557 10.81 -4.06 9.94
C CYS A 557 11.17 -2.63 9.54
N SER A 558 10.48 -2.02 8.57
CA SER A 558 10.71 -0.63 8.17
C SER A 558 10.50 0.36 9.33
N ILE A 559 9.37 0.24 10.04
CA ILE A 559 9.05 1.13 11.16
C ILE A 559 10.05 0.99 12.31
N LEU A 560 10.38 -0.25 12.70
CA LEU A 560 11.27 -0.54 13.83
C LEU A 560 12.75 -0.31 13.50
N SER A 561 13.09 -0.16 12.22
CA SER A 561 14.44 0.20 11.77
C SER A 561 14.58 1.71 11.48
N ASN A 562 13.60 2.53 11.89
CA ASN A 562 13.53 3.97 11.62
C ASN A 562 13.53 4.35 10.13
N ARG A 563 13.05 3.46 9.26
CA ARG A 563 13.03 3.64 7.80
C ARG A 563 11.68 4.05 7.23
N TRP A 564 10.72 4.31 8.11
CA TRP A 564 9.36 4.67 7.71
C TRP A 564 9.33 5.99 6.96
N GLU A 565 10.03 7.01 7.46
CA GLU A 565 10.09 8.31 6.80
C GLU A 565 10.86 8.24 5.49
N GLU A 566 12.02 7.58 5.46
CA GLU A 566 12.80 7.32 4.23
C GLU A 566 11.92 6.75 3.11
N PHE A 567 11.09 5.75 3.43
CA PHE A 567 10.16 5.14 2.48
C PHE A 567 9.13 6.14 1.92
N TRP A 568 8.51 6.96 2.78
CA TRP A 568 7.50 7.93 2.35
C TRP A 568 8.09 9.11 1.57
N GLU A 569 9.30 9.54 1.93
CA GLU A 569 10.04 10.57 1.19
C GLU A 569 10.43 10.07 -0.20
N HIS A 570 10.98 8.85 -0.30
CA HIS A 570 11.30 8.24 -1.59
C HIS A 570 10.06 8.13 -2.50
N ARG A 571 8.92 7.75 -1.92
CA ARG A 571 7.65 7.66 -2.64
C ARG A 571 7.14 9.01 -3.14
N ALA A 572 7.33 10.09 -2.37
CA ALA A 572 6.88 11.42 -2.79
C ALA A 572 7.74 12.01 -3.93
N ALA A 573 8.98 11.54 -4.07
CA ALA A 573 9.92 11.97 -5.10
C ALA A 573 9.82 11.16 -6.41
N ALA A 574 9.13 10.02 -6.39
CA ALA A 574 8.93 9.11 -7.54
C ALA A 574 7.57 9.35 -8.20
#